data_AF-A0A258F8W9-F1
#
_entry.id   AF-A0A258F8W9-F1
#
_cell.length_a   1.000
_cell.length_b   1.000
_cell.length_c   1.000
_cell.angle_alpha   90.00
_cell.angle_beta   90.00
_cell.angle_gamma   90.00
#
_symmetry.space_group_name_H-M   'P 1'
#
loop_
_entity.id
_entity.type
_entity.pdbx_description
1 polymer ?
#
loop_
_entity_poly.entity_id
_entity_poly.type
_entity_poly.pdbx_seq_one_letter_code
_entity_poly.pdbx_strand_id
1 'polypeptide(L)' 'MGSSAEKKAQTPETFTSLNIKKAATHSVGFDALKSSVGYVLKYTKPLDAIKASLKMNQKGGFDCPGCAWPDP' A
#
# COMPACT_ATOMS: atom_id res chain seq x y z
N MET A 1 35.11 -2.67 18.75
CA MET A 1 34.25 -1.47 18.78
C MET A 1 33.69 -1.29 17.37
N GLY A 2 32.39 -1.54 17.16
CA GLY A 2 31.80 -1.60 15.81
C GLY A 2 31.78 -0.25 15.07
N SER A 3 31.83 -0.33 13.75
CA SER A 3 31.82 0.78 12.80
C SER A 3 30.54 1.62 12.89
N SER A 4 30.61 2.88 12.44
CA SER A 4 29.45 3.78 12.39
C SER A 4 28.30 3.24 11.54
N ALA A 5 28.59 2.49 10.48
CA ALA A 5 27.58 1.88 9.62
C ALA A 5 26.81 0.76 10.34
N GLU A 6 27.50 -0.09 11.11
CA GLU A 6 26.90 -1.17 11.89
C GLU A 6 25.94 -0.62 12.94
N LYS A 7 26.31 0.48 13.61
CA LYS A 7 25.46 1.16 14.59
C LYS A 7 24.21 1.81 13.98
N LYS A 8 24.25 2.23 12.71
CA LYS A 8 23.09 2.81 12.00
C LYS A 8 22.13 1.75 11.47
N ALA A 9 22.61 0.54 11.19
CA ALA A 9 21.79 -0.57 10.74
C ALA A 9 20.98 -1.21 11.89
N GLN A 10 21.43 -1.03 13.14
CA GLN A 10 20.73 -1.54 14.31
C GLN A 10 19.43 -0.76 14.57
N THR A 11 18.37 -1.49 14.90
CA THR A 11 17.14 -0.90 15.41
C THR A 11 17.42 -0.14 16.71
N PRO A 12 16.87 1.07 16.89
CA PRO A 12 17.12 1.86 18.08
C PRO A 12 16.60 1.16 19.34
N GLU A 13 17.44 1.06 20.36
CA GLU A 13 17.13 0.46 21.67
C GLU A 13 16.16 1.30 22.51
N THR A 14 16.02 2.58 22.18
CA THR A 14 15.06 3.49 22.80
C THR A 14 14.02 3.91 21.79
N PHE A 15 12.78 4.07 22.25
CA PHE A 15 11.73 4.68 21.45
C PHE A 15 12.20 6.10 21.06
N THR A 16 12.48 6.28 19.77
CA THR A 16 12.72 7.61 19.18
C THR A 16 11.44 8.44 19.28
N SER A 17 11.50 9.75 18.96
CA SER A 17 10.37 10.70 19.03
C SER A 17 9.19 10.32 18.10
N LEU A 18 8.50 9.24 18.43
CA LEU A 18 7.42 8.64 17.68
C LEU A 18 6.18 9.52 17.79
N ASN A 19 5.62 9.88 16.65
CA ASN A 19 4.35 10.59 16.61
C ASN A 19 3.20 9.57 16.71
N ILE A 20 2.81 9.23 17.95
CA ILE A 20 1.71 8.29 18.19
C ILE A 20 0.39 9.04 18.03
N LYS A 21 -0.40 8.63 17.04
CA LYS A 21 -1.77 9.11 16.83
C LYS A 21 -2.77 8.02 17.18
N LYS A 22 -4.00 8.41 17.51
CA LYS A 22 -5.11 7.47 17.67
C LYS A 22 -5.32 6.72 16.35
N ALA A 23 -5.55 5.41 16.44
CA ALA A 23 -5.89 4.59 15.29
C ALA A 23 -7.15 5.11 14.60
N ALA A 24 -7.18 5.01 13.27
CA ALA A 24 -8.38 5.30 12.50
C ALA A 24 -9.51 4.37 12.94
N THR A 25 -10.72 4.90 13.02
CA THR A 25 -11.91 4.12 13.42
C THR A 25 -12.51 3.31 12.26
N HIS A 26 -12.08 3.59 11.02
CA HIS A 26 -12.58 2.95 9.81
C HIS A 26 -11.41 2.62 8.87
N SER A 27 -11.44 1.44 8.27
CA SER A 27 -10.43 0.97 7.31
C SER A 27 -10.79 1.28 5.85
N VAL A 28 -12.01 1.75 5.61
CA VAL A 28 -12.58 2.05 4.29
C VAL A 28 -13.27 3.42 4.33
N GLY A 29 -13.57 3.98 3.15
CA GLY A 29 -14.27 5.26 3.04
C GLY A 29 -13.67 6.16 1.97
N PHE A 30 -14.06 7.43 1.99
CA PHE A 30 -13.64 8.40 0.97
C PHE A 30 -12.12 8.63 0.96
N ASP A 31 -11.49 8.71 2.13
CA ASP A 31 -10.04 8.87 2.23
C ASP A 31 -9.29 7.68 1.63
N ALA A 32 -9.81 6.46 1.82
CA ALA A 32 -9.25 5.26 1.22
C ALA A 32 -9.38 5.30 -0.31
N LEU A 33 -10.55 5.69 -0.84
CA LEU A 33 -10.76 5.83 -2.28
C LEU A 33 -9.82 6.88 -2.89
N LYS A 34 -9.71 8.06 -2.27
CA LYS A 34 -8.85 9.15 -2.72
C LYS A 34 -7.38 8.72 -2.74
N SER A 35 -6.92 8.05 -1.68
CA SER A 35 -5.56 7.51 -1.60
C SER A 35 -5.31 6.52 -2.73
N SER A 36 -6.17 5.52 -2.89
CA SER A 36 -6.05 4.47 -3.92
C SER A 36 -5.99 5.06 -5.33
N VAL A 37 -6.90 5.99 -5.68
CA VAL A 37 -6.89 6.66 -6.98
C VAL A 37 -5.59 7.47 -7.17
N GLY A 38 -5.15 8.19 -6.14
CA GLY A 38 -3.89 8.94 -6.19
C GLY A 38 -2.67 8.05 -6.47
N TYR A 39 -2.60 6.88 -5.82
CA TYR A 39 -1.53 5.90 -6.05
C TYR A 39 -1.56 5.32 -7.46
N VAL A 40 -2.74 4.93 -7.95
CA VAL A 40 -2.90 4.36 -9.30
C VAL A 40 -2.49 5.37 -10.36
N LEU A 41 -2.94 6.62 -10.24
CA LEU A 41 -2.62 7.67 -11.22
C LEU A 41 -1.16 8.15 -11.13
N LYS A 42 -0.49 7.95 -9.99
CA LYS A 42 0.94 8.27 -9.84
C LYS A 42 1.84 7.34 -10.65
N TYR A 43 1.45 6.07 -10.78
CA TYR A 43 2.30 5.04 -11.40
C TYR A 43 1.78 4.52 -12.75
N THR A 44 0.57 4.90 -13.15
CA THR A 44 -0.09 4.40 -14.36
C THR A 44 -0.75 5.54 -15.14
N LYS A 45 -0.76 5.44 -16.48
CA LYS A 45 -1.52 6.37 -17.33
C LYS A 45 -3.02 6.26 -17.02
N PRO A 46 -3.79 7.37 -16.97
CA PRO A 46 -5.20 7.34 -16.56
C PRO A 46 -6.07 6.37 -17.38
N LEU A 47 -5.89 6.34 -18.70
CA LEU A 47 -6.65 5.44 -19.57
C LEU A 47 -6.33 3.97 -19.33
N ASP A 48 -5.06 3.65 -19.09
CA ASP A 48 -4.63 2.27 -18.82
C ASP A 48 -5.09 1.83 -17.43
N ALA A 49 -5.08 2.74 -16.45
CA ALA A 49 -5.64 2.51 -15.13
C ALA A 49 -7.13 2.14 -15.20
N ILE A 50 -7.94 2.91 -15.94
CA ILE A 50 -9.38 2.61 -16.10
C ILE A 50 -9.58 1.25 -16.78
N LYS A 51 -8.86 0.98 -17.88
CA LYS A 51 -8.95 -0.31 -18.58
C LYS A 51 -8.57 -1.49 -17.69
N ALA A 52 -7.50 -1.34 -16.90
CA ALA A 52 -7.05 -2.37 -15.98
C ALA A 52 -8.08 -2.61 -14.86
N SER A 53 -8.61 -1.54 -14.24
CA SER A 53 -9.63 -1.63 -13.19
C SER A 53 -10.90 -2.35 -13.66
N LEU A 54 -11.31 -2.15 -14.92
CA LEU A 54 -12.49 -2.82 -15.50
C LEU A 54 -12.25 -4.31 -15.84
N LYS A 55 -11.00 -4.76 -15.89
CA LYS A 55 -10.64 -6.16 -16.16
C LYS A 55 -10.15 -6.91 -14.93
N MET A 56 -9.79 -6.19 -13.87
CA MET A 56 -9.30 -6.76 -12.63
C MET A 56 -10.42 -7.49 -11.89
N ASN A 57 -10.15 -8.74 -11.49
CA ASN A 57 -11.07 -9.63 -10.79
C ASN A 57 -12.41 -9.84 -11.53
N GLN A 58 -12.39 -9.75 -12.87
CA GLN A 58 -13.53 -10.04 -13.73
C GLN A 58 -13.33 -11.37 -14.46
N LYS A 59 -14.42 -12.06 -14.81
CA LYS A 59 -14.37 -13.30 -15.60
C LYS A 59 -13.70 -13.05 -16.96
N GLY A 60 -12.70 -13.86 -17.31
CA GLY A 60 -11.89 -13.65 -18.52
C GLY A 60 -10.98 -12.42 -18.47
N GLY A 61 -10.88 -11.78 -17.31
CA GLY A 61 -9.94 -10.71 -16.99
C GLY A 61 -8.65 -11.26 -16.37
N PHE A 62 -8.12 -10.53 -15.38
CA PHE A 62 -6.93 -10.95 -14.64
C PHE A 62 -7.10 -10.70 -13.15
N ASP A 63 -6.39 -11.46 -12.32
CA ASP A 63 -6.42 -11.32 -10.87
C ASP A 63 -5.43 -10.27 -10.39
N CYS A 64 -5.83 -9.52 -9.36
CA CYS A 64 -4.90 -8.67 -8.64
C CYS A 64 -3.80 -9.53 -7.99
N PRO A 65 -2.49 -9.21 -8.17
CA PRO A 65 -1.39 -10.01 -7.63
C PRO A 65 -1.31 -10.01 -6.10
N GLY A 66 -2.08 -9.14 -5.44
CA GLY A 66 -2.23 -9.11 -3.98
C GLY A 66 -3.48 -9.82 -3.44
N CYS A 67 -4.35 -10.35 -4.30
CA CYS A 67 -5.55 -11.06 -3.86
C CYS A 67 -5.19 -12.51 -3.50
N ALA A 68 -5.39 -12.86 -2.23
CA ALA A 68 -5.08 -14.15 -1.63
C ALA A 68 -6.31 -15.08 -1.51
N TRP A 69 -7.38 -14.84 -2.28
CA TRP A 69 -8.54 -15.75 -2.25
C TRP A 69 -8.36 -16.86 -3.29
N PRO A 70 -8.47 -18.14 -2.90
CA PRO A 70 -8.59 -19.21 -3.87
C PRO A 70 -9.87 -18.99 -4.69
N ASP A 71 -9.69 -19.00 -6.02
CA ASP A 71 -10.79 -19.18 -6.97
C ASP A 71 -11.49 -20.51 -6.64
N PRO A 72 -12.84 -20.59 -6.56
CA PRO A 72 -13.57 -21.81 -6.20
C PRO A 72 -13.45 -22.93 -7.24
#